data_AF-A0A2K6BIP3-F1
#
_entry.id   AF-A0A2K6BIP3-F1
#
_cell.length_a   1.000
_cell.length_b   1.000
_cell.length_c   1.000
_cell.angle_alpha   90.00
_cell.angle_beta   90.00
_cell.angle_gamma   90.00
#
_symmetry.space_group_name_H-M   'P 1'
#
loop_
_entity.id
_entity.type
_entity.pdbx_description
1 polymer ?
#
loop_
_entity_poly.entity_id
_entity_poly.type
_entity_poly.pdbx_seq_one_letter_code
_entity_poly.pdbx_strand_id
1 'polypeptide(L)'
;MSGALSNRFQGGKAFGLLKARQERRLAEINREFLCDQKYSDEENLPEKLTAFKEKYMEFDLNNEGEIDLMSLKRMMEKLGVPKTHLEMKKMISEVTGGVSDTISYRDFVNMMLGKRSAVLKLVMMFEGKANESSPKPVGPPPERDIASLP
;
A
#
# COMPACT_ATOMS: atom_id res chain seq x y z
N MET A 1 -16.61 -32.83 -3.18
CA MET A 1 -16.53 -31.67 -4.10
C MET A 1 -16.32 -30.44 -3.23
N SER A 2 -15.09 -29.94 -3.16
CA SER A 2 -14.71 -28.83 -2.28
C SER A 2 -15.21 -27.51 -2.85
N GLY A 3 -16.00 -26.79 -2.08
CA GLY A 3 -16.46 -25.43 -2.39
C GLY A 3 -15.28 -24.46 -2.28
N ALA A 4 -14.86 -23.91 -3.42
CA ALA A 4 -13.83 -22.88 -3.46
C ALA A 4 -14.40 -21.56 -2.88
N LEU A 5 -13.68 -21.05 -1.90
CA LEU A 5 -13.92 -19.79 -1.19
C LEU A 5 -14.02 -18.63 -2.18
N SER A 6 -15.21 -18.02 -2.25
CA SER A 6 -15.44 -16.82 -3.06
C SER A 6 -14.97 -15.60 -2.27
N ASN A 7 -13.71 -15.18 -2.49
CA ASN A 7 -13.18 -13.90 -2.03
C ASN A 7 -13.90 -12.76 -2.78
N ARG A 8 -15.05 -12.32 -2.25
CA ARG A 8 -15.75 -11.13 -2.74
C ARG A 8 -15.30 -9.91 -1.94
N PHE A 9 -14.37 -9.16 -2.52
CA PHE A 9 -13.96 -7.83 -2.06
C PHE A 9 -15.17 -6.87 -2.10
N GLN A 10 -15.38 -6.09 -1.03
CA GLN A 10 -16.49 -5.15 -0.81
C GLN A 10 -16.48 -3.89 -1.72
N GLY A 11 -15.92 -3.99 -2.92
CA GLY A 11 -16.06 -2.96 -3.95
C GLY A 11 -17.10 -3.38 -4.97
N GLY A 12 -17.96 -2.45 -5.41
CA GLY A 12 -18.78 -2.69 -6.60
C GLY A 12 -17.91 -3.11 -7.80
N LYS A 13 -18.53 -3.68 -8.85
CA LYS A 13 -17.81 -4.21 -10.03
C LYS A 13 -16.73 -3.26 -10.59
N ALA A 14 -17.01 -1.95 -10.58
CA ALA A 14 -16.06 -0.92 -11.02
C ALA A 14 -14.81 -0.80 -10.13
N PHE A 15 -14.97 -0.84 -8.80
CA PHE A 15 -13.84 -0.77 -7.87
C PHE A 15 -12.94 -2.01 -7.97
N GLY A 16 -13.54 -3.19 -8.12
CA GLY A 16 -12.79 -4.43 -8.36
C GLY A 16 -11.96 -4.36 -9.65
N LEU A 17 -12.54 -3.85 -10.73
CA LEU A 17 -11.83 -3.65 -12.00
C LEU A 17 -10.69 -2.63 -11.87
N LEU A 18 -10.91 -1.54 -11.12
CA LEU A 18 -9.88 -0.54 -10.85
C LEU A 18 -8.69 -1.14 -10.09
N LYS A 19 -8.94 -1.90 -9.02
CA LYS A 19 -7.89 -2.59 -8.27
C LYS A 19 -7.15 -3.63 -9.12
N ALA A 20 -7.85 -4.38 -9.97
CA ALA A 20 -7.21 -5.32 -10.89
C ALA A 20 -6.33 -4.61 -11.93
N ARG A 21 -6.76 -3.46 -12.46
CA ARG A 21 -5.94 -2.64 -13.38
C ARG A 21 -4.69 -2.12 -12.68
N GLN A 22 -4.84 -1.63 -11.45
CA GLN A 22 -3.72 -1.18 -10.63
C GLN A 22 -2.73 -2.32 -10.39
N GLU A 23 -3.22 -3.49 -9.98
CA GLU A 23 -2.36 -4.66 -9.74
C GLU A 23 -1.52 -5.03 -10.97
N ARG A 24 -2.12 -5.03 -12.17
CA ARG A 24 -1.38 -5.28 -13.42
C ARG A 24 -0.27 -4.26 -13.64
N ARG A 25 -0.54 -2.96 -13.42
CA ARG A 25 0.46 -1.90 -13.54
C ARG A 25 1.62 -2.10 -12.55
N LEU A 26 1.33 -2.48 -11.31
CA LEU A 26 2.40 -2.75 -10.33
C LEU A 26 3.20 -4.00 -10.72
N ALA A 27 2.55 -5.03 -11.28
CA ALA A 27 3.22 -6.22 -11.77
C ALA A 27 4.14 -5.92 -12.98
N GLU A 28 3.76 -4.99 -13.85
CA GLU A 28 4.62 -4.51 -14.94
C GLU A 28 5.87 -3.82 -14.39
N ILE A 29 5.71 -2.93 -13.41
CA ILE A 29 6.84 -2.28 -12.74
C ILE A 29 7.75 -3.31 -12.06
N ASN A 30 7.18 -4.34 -11.40
CA ASN A 30 7.98 -5.42 -10.82
C ASN A 30 8.82 -6.15 -11.88
N ARG A 31 8.30 -6.37 -13.09
CA ARG A 31 9.07 -7.00 -14.18
C ARG A 31 10.26 -6.12 -14.60
N GLU A 32 10.09 -4.80 -14.62
CA GLU A 32 11.21 -3.88 -14.89
C GLU A 32 12.29 -4.01 -13.82
N PHE A 33 11.91 -4.04 -12.54
CA PHE A 33 12.86 -4.23 -11.43
C PHE A 33 13.59 -5.58 -11.49
N LEU A 34 12.92 -6.65 -11.94
CA LEU A 34 13.53 -7.97 -12.11
C LEU A 34 14.57 -8.01 -13.24
N CYS A 35 14.47 -7.13 -14.23
CA CYS A 35 15.41 -7.03 -15.35
C CYS A 35 16.47 -5.93 -15.15
N ASP A 36 16.37 -5.13 -14.10
CA ASP A 36 17.32 -4.05 -13.82
C ASP A 36 18.60 -4.61 -13.20
N GLN A 37 19.73 -4.40 -13.88
CA GLN A 37 21.05 -4.82 -13.44
C GLN A 37 21.40 -4.29 -12.03
N LYS A 38 20.84 -3.16 -11.61
CA LYS A 38 21.05 -2.60 -10.28
C LYS A 38 20.64 -3.54 -9.14
N TYR A 39 19.68 -4.43 -9.37
CA TYR A 39 19.13 -5.35 -8.37
C TYR A 39 19.44 -6.82 -8.65
N SER A 40 20.40 -7.11 -9.55
CA SER A 40 20.77 -8.49 -9.91
C SER A 40 21.25 -9.33 -8.73
N ASP A 41 21.86 -8.67 -7.74
CA ASP A 41 22.45 -9.32 -6.57
C ASP A 41 21.47 -9.41 -5.39
N GLU A 42 20.24 -8.92 -5.56
CA GLU A 42 19.23 -8.92 -4.50
C GLU A 42 18.60 -10.31 -4.36
N GLU A 43 18.88 -10.99 -3.25
CA GLU A 43 18.31 -12.30 -2.97
C GLU A 43 16.78 -12.25 -2.79
N ASN A 44 16.08 -13.23 -3.33
CA ASN A 44 14.61 -13.36 -3.26
C ASN A 44 13.88 -12.09 -3.74
N LEU A 45 14.43 -11.43 -4.76
CA LEU A 45 13.85 -10.22 -5.34
C LEU A 45 12.40 -10.43 -5.83
N PRO A 46 12.03 -11.52 -6.53
CA PRO A 46 10.65 -11.74 -6.95
C PRO A 46 9.64 -11.79 -5.78
N GLU A 47 10.02 -12.46 -4.70
CA GLU A 47 9.20 -12.59 -3.49
C GLU A 47 9.08 -11.24 -2.79
N LYS A 48 10.19 -10.50 -2.66
CA LYS A 48 10.21 -9.13 -2.11
C LYS A 48 9.33 -8.19 -2.89
N LEU A 49 9.45 -8.17 -4.23
CA LEU A 49 8.63 -7.32 -5.10
C LEU A 49 7.15 -7.68 -5.02
N THR A 50 6.82 -8.96 -4.84
CA THR A 50 5.43 -9.40 -4.61
C THR A 50 4.91 -8.86 -3.27
N ALA A 51 5.69 -8.98 -2.20
CA ALA A 51 5.33 -8.45 -0.90
C ALA A 51 5.20 -6.92 -0.91
N PHE A 52 6.09 -6.20 -1.60
CA PHE A 52 6.00 -4.73 -1.74
C PHE A 52 4.76 -4.31 -2.53
N LYS A 53 4.41 -5.04 -3.59
CA LYS A 53 3.17 -4.82 -4.35
C LYS A 53 1.95 -4.93 -3.44
N GLU A 54 1.86 -6.03 -2.70
CA GLU A 54 0.74 -6.29 -1.77
C GLU A 54 0.65 -5.21 -0.71
N LYS A 55 1.78 -4.85 -0.09
CA LYS A 55 1.85 -3.80 0.93
C LYS A 55 1.44 -2.44 0.39
N TYR A 56 1.90 -2.08 -0.81
CA TYR A 56 1.54 -0.83 -1.47
C TYR A 56 0.04 -0.76 -1.80
N MET A 57 -0.58 -1.89 -2.16
CA MET A 57 -2.02 -1.96 -2.43
C MET A 57 -2.90 -1.79 -1.18
N GLU A 58 -2.34 -1.91 0.03
CA GLU A 58 -3.05 -1.63 1.28
C GLU A 58 -3.25 -0.14 1.57
N PHE A 59 -2.49 0.74 0.91
CA PHE A 59 -2.71 2.18 1.02
C PHE A 59 -4.00 2.59 0.30
N ASP A 60 -4.65 3.62 0.85
CA ASP A 60 -5.74 4.32 0.19
C ASP A 60 -5.17 5.32 -0.81
N LEU A 61 -4.70 4.80 -1.94
CA LEU A 61 -3.98 5.54 -2.98
C LEU A 61 -4.87 6.59 -3.65
N ASN A 62 -4.23 7.65 -4.15
CA ASN A 62 -4.91 8.71 -4.89
C ASN A 62 -5.35 8.23 -6.30
N ASN A 63 -5.94 9.15 -7.08
CA ASN A 63 -6.44 8.84 -8.43
C ASN A 63 -5.36 8.42 -9.44
N GLU A 64 -4.09 8.70 -9.16
CA GLU A 64 -2.93 8.34 -9.99
C GLU A 64 -2.30 7.00 -9.54
N GLY A 65 -2.81 6.43 -8.44
CA GLY A 65 -2.29 5.22 -7.82
C GLY A 65 -1.03 5.46 -7.00
N GLU A 66 -0.86 6.67 -6.47
CA GLU A 66 0.28 7.11 -5.65
C GLU A 66 -0.12 7.34 -4.20
N ILE A 67 0.87 7.22 -3.30
CA ILE A 67 0.66 7.52 -1.88
C ILE A 67 0.79 9.03 -1.72
N ASP A 68 -0.32 9.69 -1.48
CA ASP A 68 -0.33 11.10 -1.10
C ASP A 68 -0.32 11.25 0.43
N LEU A 69 -0.37 12.49 0.90
CA LEU A 69 -0.37 12.80 2.32
C LEU A 69 -1.57 12.19 3.06
N MET A 70 -2.72 12.08 2.42
CA MET A 70 -3.93 11.50 3.00
C MET A 70 -3.83 9.97 3.05
N SER A 71 -3.30 9.33 2.00
CA SER A 71 -2.95 7.91 1.98
C SER A 71 -2.02 7.55 3.12
N LEU A 72 -0.95 8.35 3.31
CA LEU A 72 0.02 8.14 4.36
C LEU A 72 -0.59 8.36 5.76
N LYS A 73 -1.37 9.42 5.94
CA LYS A 73 -2.08 9.69 7.21
C LYS A 73 -2.97 8.52 7.63
N ARG A 74 -3.80 8.01 6.71
CA ARG A 74 -4.69 6.87 6.98
C ARG A 74 -3.90 5.62 7.35
N MET A 75 -2.76 5.38 6.70
CA MET A 75 -1.89 4.27 7.06
C MET A 75 -1.27 4.44 8.46
N MET A 76 -0.77 5.63 8.80
CA MET A 76 -0.21 5.91 10.12
C MET A 76 -1.25 5.74 11.23
N GLU A 77 -2.49 6.20 11.00
CA GLU A 77 -3.63 5.99 11.90
C GLU A 77 -3.98 4.50 12.05
N LYS A 78 -4.06 3.76 10.92
CA LYS A 78 -4.32 2.30 10.90
C LYS A 78 -3.28 1.51 11.71
N LEU A 79 -2.04 1.96 11.71
CA LEU A 79 -0.92 1.33 12.42
C LEU A 79 -0.78 1.80 13.87
N GLY A 80 -1.58 2.77 14.32
CA GLY A 80 -1.46 3.36 15.66
C GLY A 80 -0.15 4.14 15.87
N VAL A 81 0.46 4.63 14.78
CA VAL A 81 1.71 5.42 14.81
C VAL A 81 1.34 6.88 14.57
N PRO A 82 1.04 7.69 15.61
CA PRO A 82 0.65 9.08 15.42
C PRO A 82 1.78 9.87 14.78
N LYS A 83 1.44 10.64 13.73
CA LYS A 83 2.37 11.53 13.03
C LYS A 83 1.72 12.88 12.76
N THR A 84 2.50 13.94 12.92
CA THR A 84 2.10 15.28 12.54
C THR A 84 2.10 15.43 11.02
N HIS A 85 1.35 16.40 10.51
CA HIS A 85 1.34 16.76 9.09
C HIS A 85 2.73 17.06 8.53
N LEU A 86 3.56 17.74 9.32
CA LEU A 86 4.94 18.08 8.94
C LEU A 86 5.84 16.84 8.86
N GLU A 87 5.73 15.92 9.82
CA GLU A 87 6.47 14.65 9.76
C GLU A 87 6.09 13.85 8.53
N MET A 88 4.80 13.73 8.22
CA MET A 88 4.34 12.99 7.05
C MET A 88 4.81 13.62 5.73
N LYS A 89 4.79 14.95 5.62
CA LYS A 89 5.39 15.65 4.47
C LYS A 89 6.89 15.35 4.34
N LYS A 90 7.63 15.35 5.46
CA LYS A 90 9.05 14.98 5.47
C LYS A 90 9.27 13.53 5.06
N MET A 91 8.41 12.60 5.49
CA MET A 91 8.48 11.18 5.09
C MET A 91 8.33 11.02 3.58
N ILE A 92 7.39 11.74 2.96
CA ILE A 92 7.23 11.72 1.50
C ILE A 92 8.47 12.31 0.81
N SER A 93 8.91 13.49 1.25
CA SER A 93 10.08 14.16 0.68
C SER A 93 11.37 13.34 0.82
N GLU A 94 11.55 12.62 1.93
CA GLU A 94 12.69 11.72 2.16
C GLU A 94 12.74 10.59 1.11
N VAL A 95 11.57 10.04 0.75
CA VAL A 95 11.45 8.94 -0.21
C VAL A 95 11.61 9.43 -1.64
N THR A 96 11.00 10.57 -1.99
CA THR A 96 11.04 11.13 -3.35
C THR A 96 12.32 11.93 -3.62
N GLY A 97 13.11 12.24 -2.60
CA GLY A 97 14.21 13.21 -2.72
C GLY A 97 13.73 14.64 -2.93
N GLY A 98 12.49 14.95 -2.55
CA GLY A 98 11.88 16.28 -2.66
C GLY A 98 11.43 16.67 -4.06
N VAL A 99 11.43 15.73 -5.02
CA VAL A 99 10.98 15.99 -6.41
C VAL A 99 9.47 15.87 -6.58
N SER A 100 8.80 15.19 -5.65
CA SER A 100 7.35 14.95 -5.66
C SER A 100 6.76 15.03 -4.26
N ASP A 101 5.49 15.48 -4.20
CA ASP A 101 4.63 15.50 -3.01
C ASP A 101 3.84 14.19 -2.83
N THR A 102 4.06 13.22 -3.71
CA THR A 102 3.48 11.87 -3.68
C THR A 102 4.56 10.82 -3.87
N ILE A 103 4.39 9.64 -3.27
CA ILE A 103 5.30 8.50 -3.44
C ILE A 103 4.71 7.58 -4.50
N SER A 104 5.42 7.45 -5.64
CA SER A 104 5.06 6.47 -6.66
C SER A 104 5.45 5.05 -6.23
N TYR A 105 4.93 4.04 -6.91
CA TYR A 105 5.34 2.66 -6.62
C TYR A 105 6.83 2.41 -6.86
N ARG A 106 7.44 3.08 -7.86
CA ARG A 106 8.89 2.97 -8.10
C ARG A 106 9.69 3.55 -6.93
N ASP A 107 9.28 4.69 -6.39
CA ASP A 107 9.92 5.31 -5.22
C ASP A 107 9.79 4.40 -4.00
N PHE A 108 8.61 3.78 -3.81
CA PHE A 108 8.36 2.83 -2.74
C PHE A 108 9.28 1.61 -2.82
N VAL A 109 9.39 0.96 -3.99
CA VAL A 109 10.29 -0.19 -4.18
C VAL A 109 11.75 0.22 -3.99
N ASN A 110 12.17 1.36 -4.54
CA ASN A 110 13.52 1.90 -4.35
C ASN A 110 13.84 2.17 -2.87
N MET A 111 12.87 2.67 -2.10
CA MET A 111 13.01 2.84 -0.65
C MET A 111 13.17 1.48 0.05
N MET A 112 12.33 0.50 -0.28
CA MET A 112 12.34 -0.82 0.38
C MET A 112 13.61 -1.62 0.09
N LEU A 113 14.12 -1.59 -1.15
CA LEU A 113 15.38 -2.25 -1.53
C LEU A 113 16.63 -1.42 -1.17
N GLY A 114 16.50 -0.09 -1.08
CA GLY A 114 17.63 0.79 -0.85
C GLY A 114 18.28 0.62 0.53
N LYS A 115 19.58 0.91 0.61
CA LYS A 115 20.34 0.89 1.88
C LYS A 115 19.98 2.05 2.82
N ARG A 116 19.38 3.13 2.29
CA ARG A 116 18.97 4.28 3.10
C ARG A 116 17.79 3.89 3.99
N SER A 117 17.87 4.27 5.25
CA SER A 117 16.72 4.18 6.15
C SER A 117 15.82 5.37 5.88
N ALA A 118 14.53 5.11 5.73
CA ALA A 118 13.48 6.12 5.69
C ALA A 118 12.50 5.84 6.82
N VAL A 119 11.89 6.88 7.40
CA VAL A 119 10.94 6.67 8.50
C VAL A 119 9.78 5.78 8.06
N LEU A 120 9.29 5.97 6.83
CA LEU A 120 8.23 5.12 6.27
C LEU A 120 8.67 3.65 6.16
N LYS A 121 9.91 3.38 5.70
CA LYS A 121 10.47 2.03 5.63
C LYS A 121 10.50 1.36 7.00
N LEU A 122 10.95 2.09 8.03
CA LEU A 122 10.97 1.60 9.40
C LEU A 122 9.56 1.28 9.89
N VAL A 123 8.58 2.15 9.67
CA VAL A 123 7.20 1.85 10.07
C VAL A 123 6.70 0.57 9.38
N MET A 124 6.90 0.44 8.07
CA MET A 124 6.47 -0.72 7.28
C MET A 124 7.14 -2.03 7.71
N MET A 125 8.41 -2.00 8.13
CA MET A 125 9.13 -3.19 8.59
C MET A 125 8.66 -3.70 9.97
N PHE A 126 8.03 -2.86 10.78
CA PHE A 126 7.67 -3.17 12.17
C PHE A 126 6.16 -3.41 12.38
N GLU A 127 5.34 -3.32 11.33
CA GLU A 127 3.88 -3.50 11.39
C GLU A 127 3.45 -4.85 11.96
N GLY A 128 4.23 -5.91 11.74
CA GLY A 128 3.94 -7.26 12.19
C GLY A 128 4.05 -7.49 13.71
N LYS A 129 4.46 -6.51 14.51
CA LYS A 129 4.58 -6.64 15.97
C LYS A 129 3.43 -6.01 16.76
N ALA A 130 2.52 -5.26 16.12
CA ALA A 130 1.56 -4.42 16.84
C ALA A 130 0.07 -4.72 16.57
N ASN A 131 -0.29 -5.56 15.59
CA ASN A 131 -1.68 -5.60 15.10
C ASN A 131 -2.26 -7.02 14.88
N GLU A 132 -2.18 -7.88 15.90
CA GLU A 132 -2.99 -9.11 15.96
C GLU A 132 -4.47 -8.87 16.35
N SER A 133 -4.91 -7.62 16.57
CA SER A 133 -6.15 -7.36 17.33
C SER A 133 -7.27 -6.62 16.59
N SER A 134 -7.39 -6.69 15.26
CA SER A 134 -8.66 -6.28 14.62
C SER A 134 -9.04 -7.16 13.42
N PRO A 135 -9.93 -8.16 13.58
CA PRO A 135 -10.57 -8.78 12.45
C PRO A 135 -11.38 -7.71 11.71
N LYS A 136 -11.14 -7.56 10.40
CA LYS A 136 -11.99 -6.74 9.53
C LYS A 136 -13.44 -7.21 9.70
N PRO A 137 -14.45 -6.32 9.82
CA PRO A 137 -15.84 -6.73 9.95
C PRO A 137 -16.24 -7.56 8.73
N VAL A 138 -16.52 -8.85 8.96
CA VAL A 138 -16.96 -9.79 7.93
C VAL A 138 -18.48 -9.69 7.85
N GLY A 139 -18.98 -8.94 6.88
CA GLY A 139 -20.41 -8.83 6.63
C GLY A 139 -20.71 -7.83 5.52
N PRO A 140 -21.85 -7.95 4.81
CA PRO A 140 -22.31 -6.87 3.95
C PRO A 140 -22.46 -5.58 4.78
N PRO A 141 -22.13 -4.41 4.21
CA PRO A 141 -22.37 -3.13 4.87
C PRO A 141 -23.83 -3.07 5.37
N PRO A 142 -24.10 -2.55 6.57
CA PRO A 142 -25.47 -2.33 7.04
C PRO A 142 -26.24 -1.50 6.02
N GLU A 143 -27.47 -1.91 5.69
CA GLU A 143 -28.33 -1.11 4.83
C GLU A 143 -28.60 0.24 5.52
N ARG A 144 -28.22 1.32 4.85
CA ARG A 144 -28.57 2.66 5.29
C ARG A 144 -29.99 2.96 4.83
N ASP A 145 -30.95 2.66 5.68
CA ASP A 145 -32.33 3.09 5.45
C ASP A 145 -32.48 4.60 5.60
N ILE A 146 -33.52 5.15 4.96
CA ILE A 146 -33.89 6.58 5.00
C ILE A 146 -34.07 7.06 6.46
N ALA A 147 -34.44 6.15 7.38
CA ALA A 147 -34.53 6.40 8.81
C ALA A 147 -33.17 6.63 9.52
N SER A 148 -32.05 6.38 8.83
CA SER A 148 -30.67 6.51 9.35
C SER A 148 -29.97 7.81 8.91
N LEU A 149 -30.70 8.74 8.31
CA LEU A 149 -30.20 10.07 7.97
C LEU A 149 -30.56 11.06 9.09
N PRO A 150 -29.65 11.98 9.48
CA PRO A 150 -29.93 13.02 10.46
C PRO A 150 -30.95 14.06 9.95
#